data_AF-A0A0K1E7C7-F1
#
_entry.id   AF-A0A0K1E7C7-F1
#
_cell.length_a   1.000
_cell.length_b   1.000
_cell.length_c   1.000
_cell.angle_alpha   90.00
_cell.angle_beta   90.00
_cell.angle_gamma   90.00
#
_symmetry.space_group_name_H-M   'P 1'
#
loop_
_entity.id
_entity.type
_entity.pdbx_description
1 polymer ?
#
loop_
_entity_poly.entity_id
_entity_poly.type
_entity_poly.pdbx_seq_one_letter_code
_entity_poly.pdbx_strand_id
1 'polypeptide(L)' 'MFKRVQWWSILGVVGMVAGCGGMSAEDAQERCETERGIEVTSCVDSASFTQCLSCYEECGDSCQRASGCPAVFSCPE' A
#
# COMPACT_ATOMS: atom_id res chain seq x y z
N MET A 1 -15.26 -34.12 -5.59
CA MET A 1 -14.88 -34.78 -4.33
C MET A 1 -13.44 -35.30 -4.45
N PHE A 2 -12.43 -34.51 -4.05
CA PHE A 2 -11.02 -34.96 -3.98
C PHE A 2 -10.41 -34.33 -2.71
N LYS A 3 -10.59 -34.98 -1.56
CA LYS A 3 -9.69 -35.95 -0.89
C LYS A 3 -8.37 -35.34 -0.39
N ARG A 4 -8.42 -35.04 0.92
CA ARG A 4 -7.43 -35.33 1.97
C ARG A 4 -6.08 -34.62 1.88
N VAL A 5 -6.00 -33.62 2.75
CA VAL A 5 -4.82 -33.00 3.35
C VAL A 5 -3.85 -34.05 3.91
N GLN A 6 -2.56 -33.77 3.71
CA GLN A 6 -1.43 -34.05 4.62
C GLN A 6 -0.71 -35.40 4.50
N TRP A 7 0.51 -35.38 3.94
CA TRP A 7 1.65 -36.07 4.54
C TRP A 7 3.00 -35.59 3.96
N TRP A 8 3.87 -35.12 4.86
CA TRP A 8 5.34 -35.16 4.83
C TRP A 8 6.14 -34.38 3.78
N SER A 9 6.86 -33.39 4.33
CA SER A 9 8.29 -33.16 4.14
C SER A 9 8.81 -33.18 2.71
N ILE A 10 9.02 -32.00 2.12
CA ILE A 10 10.21 -31.60 1.36
C ILE A 10 10.09 -30.08 1.13
N LEU A 11 11.16 -29.36 1.50
CA LEU A 11 11.56 -28.03 1.02
C LEU A 11 10.50 -27.21 0.29
N GLY A 12 9.87 -26.27 1.00
CA GLY A 12 8.91 -25.36 0.40
C GLY A 12 8.58 -24.17 1.29
N VAL A 13 9.59 -23.53 1.89
CA VAL A 13 9.41 -22.13 2.31
C VAL A 13 9.57 -21.26 1.06
N VAL A 14 8.60 -21.39 0.16
CA VAL A 14 8.21 -20.33 -0.76
C VAL A 14 7.06 -19.63 -0.05
N GLY A 15 7.35 -18.50 0.57
CA GLY A 15 6.35 -17.78 1.34
C GLY A 15 6.90 -16.45 1.82
N MET A 16 6.42 -15.39 1.20
CA MET A 16 6.68 -13.98 1.49
C MET A 16 8.00 -13.41 0.98
N VAL A 17 8.11 -13.31 -0.35
CA VAL A 17 8.43 -11.99 -0.91
C VAL A 17 7.17 -11.14 -0.69
N ALA A 18 6.94 -10.65 0.52
CA ALA A 18 6.13 -9.45 0.68
C ALA A 18 7.03 -8.35 0.12
N GLY A 19 6.80 -8.02 -1.15
CA GLY A 19 7.69 -7.15 -1.91
C GLY A 19 7.79 -5.78 -1.26
N CYS A 20 8.94 -5.51 -0.64
CA CYS A 20 9.48 -4.16 -0.59
C CYS A 20 9.77 -3.75 -2.05
N GLY A 21 8.75 -3.21 -2.70
CA GLY A 21 8.75 -2.88 -4.12
C GLY A 21 7.67 -1.85 -4.40
N GLY A 22 7.51 -0.89 -3.49
CA GLY A 22 6.67 0.26 -3.74
C GLY A 22 7.29 1.19 -4.79
N MET A 23 6.64 2.33 -4.98
CA MET A 23 6.99 3.32 -5.98
C MET A 23 8.25 4.10 -5.59
N SER A 24 8.93 4.67 -6.59
CA SER A 24 10.00 5.65 -6.35
C SER A 24 9.43 6.88 -5.63
N ALA A 25 10.25 7.60 -4.88
CA ALA A 25 9.83 8.82 -4.20
C ALA A 25 9.21 9.86 -5.17
N GLU A 26 9.76 10.00 -6.38
CA GLU A 26 9.21 10.88 -7.41
C GLU A 26 7.81 10.46 -7.89
N ASP A 27 7.60 9.16 -8.15
CA ASP A 27 6.30 8.60 -8.56
C ASP A 27 5.26 8.70 -7.44
N ALA A 28 5.67 8.38 -6.21
CA ALA A 28 4.82 8.52 -5.01
C ALA A 28 4.42 9.99 -4.81
N GLN A 29 5.34 10.93 -5.01
CA GLN A 29 5.06 12.35 -4.92
C GLN A 29 4.04 12.81 -5.98
N GLU A 30 4.23 12.44 -7.25
CA GLU A 30 3.27 12.79 -8.31
C GLU A 30 1.87 12.24 -8.02
N ARG A 31 1.78 11.02 -7.48
CA ARG A 31 0.50 10.44 -7.07
C ARG A 31 -0.14 11.14 -5.89
N CYS A 32 0.61 11.43 -4.83
CA CYS A 32 0.07 12.14 -3.67
C CYS A 32 -0.34 13.58 -4.01
N GLU A 33 0.38 14.24 -4.94
CA GLU A 33 -0.01 15.55 -5.48
C GLU A 33 -1.32 15.46 -6.28
N THR A 34 -1.48 14.41 -7.08
CA THR A 34 -2.72 14.13 -7.80
C THR A 34 -3.88 13.91 -6.82
N GLU A 35 -3.70 13.09 -5.78
CA GLU A 35 -4.70 12.88 -4.73
C GLU A 35 -5.06 14.20 -4.03
N ARG A 36 -4.07 15.06 -3.74
CA ARG A 36 -4.30 16.38 -3.14
C ARG A 36 -5.03 17.36 -4.06
N GLY A 37 -4.88 17.21 -5.37
CA GLY A 37 -5.53 18.04 -6.39
C GLY A 37 -6.94 17.56 -6.78
N ILE A 38 -7.22 16.25 -6.69
CA ILE A 38 -8.55 15.67 -6.89
C ILE A 38 -9.44 15.96 -5.68
N GLU A 39 -8.87 15.90 -4.48
CA GLU A 39 -9.60 16.10 -3.24
C GLU A 39 -9.70 17.58 -2.86
N VAL A 40 -10.64 17.88 -1.96
CA VAL A 40 -10.60 19.14 -1.23
C VAL A 40 -9.27 19.17 -0.49
N THR A 41 -8.39 20.11 -0.83
CA THR A 41 -7.05 20.26 -0.24
C THR A 41 -7.06 20.24 1.30
N SER A 42 -8.19 20.63 1.92
CA SER A 42 -8.39 20.54 3.38
C SER A 42 -8.38 19.12 3.96
N CYS A 43 -8.61 18.08 3.15
CA CYS A 43 -8.62 16.69 3.59
C CYS A 43 -7.24 16.04 3.47
N VAL A 44 -6.35 16.58 2.63
CA VAL A 44 -4.97 16.10 2.49
C VAL A 44 -4.03 17.15 3.08
N ASP A 45 -3.98 17.18 4.42
CA ASP A 45 -3.00 18.00 5.15
C ASP A 45 -1.58 17.41 5.01
N SER A 46 -0.56 18.16 5.41
CA SER A 46 0.85 17.74 5.40
C SER A 46 1.06 16.35 6.03
N ALA A 47 0.38 16.04 7.13
CA ALA A 47 0.48 14.72 7.76
C ALA A 47 -0.08 13.59 6.89
N SER A 48 -1.25 13.82 6.26
CA SER A 48 -1.86 12.88 5.31
C SER A 48 -1.01 12.72 4.06
N PHE A 49 -0.39 13.79 3.60
CA PHE A 49 0.51 13.77 2.46
C PHE A 49 1.77 12.95 2.76
N THR A 50 2.38 13.10 3.93
CA THR A 50 3.51 12.26 4.36
C THR A 50 3.11 10.79 4.50
N GLN A 51 1.92 10.49 5.02
CA GLN A 51 1.40 9.10 5.03
C GLN A 51 1.19 8.55 3.62
N CYS A 52 0.67 9.37 2.70
CA CYS A 52 0.50 9.00 1.30
C CYS A 52 1.86 8.62 0.68
N LEU A 53 2.88 9.47 0.83
CA LEU A 53 4.23 9.20 0.31
C LEU A 53 4.76 7.89 0.86
N SER A 54 4.76 7.74 2.18
CA SER A 54 5.27 6.54 2.84
C SER A 54 4.53 5.28 2.39
N CYS A 55 3.21 5.36 2.23
CA CYS A 55 2.39 4.24 1.79
C CYS A 55 2.70 3.84 0.33
N TYR A 56 2.75 4.79 -0.60
CA TYR A 56 3.10 4.49 -1.99
C TYR A 56 4.57 4.05 -2.14
N GLU A 57 5.50 4.59 -1.35
CA GLU A 57 6.90 4.14 -1.35
C GLU A 57 7.07 2.71 -0.78
N GLU A 58 6.25 2.32 0.21
CA GLU A 58 6.34 0.98 0.81
C GLU A 58 5.59 -0.09 0.02
N CYS A 59 4.36 0.17 -0.44
CA CYS A 59 3.50 -0.82 -1.09
C CYS A 59 3.02 -0.46 -2.50
N GLY A 60 3.44 0.69 -3.04
CA GLY A 60 3.15 1.09 -4.42
C GLY A 60 1.65 1.24 -4.67
N ASP A 61 1.20 0.75 -5.81
CA ASP A 61 -0.23 0.74 -6.19
C ASP A 61 -1.12 -0.06 -5.23
N SER A 62 -0.54 -0.85 -4.32
CA SER A 62 -1.32 -1.54 -3.30
C SER A 62 -1.76 -0.59 -2.18
N CYS A 63 -1.19 0.61 -2.09
CA CYS A 63 -1.56 1.61 -1.09
C CYS A 63 -3.07 1.90 -1.13
N GLN A 64 -3.73 1.70 0.01
CA GLN A 64 -5.16 1.94 0.14
C GLN A 64 -5.40 3.20 0.95
N ARG A 65 -6.37 3.97 0.47
CA ARG A 65 -6.86 5.14 1.18
C ARG A 65 -8.15 4.81 1.92
N ALA A 66 -8.19 5.13 3.21
CA ALA A 66 -9.43 5.06 3.98
C ALA A 66 -10.35 6.24 3.64
N SER A 67 -11.65 5.96 3.60
CA SER A 67 -12.67 6.97 3.37
C SER A 67 -12.76 7.91 4.59
N GLY A 68 -12.41 9.19 4.42
CA GLY A 68 -12.47 10.16 5.51
C GLY A 68 -11.70 11.47 5.25
N CYS A 69 -11.96 12.46 6.10
CA CYS A 69 -11.19 13.69 6.20
C CYS A 69 -10.78 13.88 7.67
N PRO A 70 -9.48 13.89 8.00
CA PRO A 70 -8.34 13.85 7.09
C PRO A 70 -8.18 12.51 6.36
N ALA A 71 -7.54 12.55 5.20
CA ALA A 71 -7.20 11.39 4.40
C ALA A 71 -6.20 10.51 5.18
N VAL A 72 -6.41 9.21 5.18
CA VAL A 72 -5.53 8.23 5.81
C VAL A 72 -5.13 7.20 4.76
N PHE A 73 -3.84 6.89 4.71
CA PHE A 73 -3.24 5.97 3.73
C PHE A 73 -2.58 4.81 4.47
N SER A 74 -2.75 3.59 3.97
CA SER A 74 -2.29 2.38 4.62
C SER A 74 -2.00 1.30 3.60
N CYS A 75 -0.94 0.53 3.82
CA CYS A 75 -0.67 -0.64 3.02
C CYS A 75 -1.58 -1.80 3.45
N PRO A 76 -2.07 -2.61 2.50
CA PRO A 76 -2.82 -3.81 2.80
C PRO A 76 -1.90 -4.81 3.52
N GLU A 77 -2.43 -5.42 4.57
CA GLU A 77 -1.77 -6.44 5.39
C GLU A 77 -1.75 -7.84 4.77
#